data_AF-A0A1B1MVQ4-F1
#
_entry.id   AF-A0A1B1MVQ4-F1
#
_cell.length_a   1.000
_cell.length_b   1.000
_cell.length_c   1.000
_cell.angle_alpha   90.00
_cell.angle_beta   90.00
_cell.angle_gamma   90.00
#
_symmetry.space_group_name_H-M   'P 1'
#
loop_
_entity.id
_entity.type
_entity.pdbx_description
1 polymer ?
#
loop_
_entity_poly.entity_id
_entity_poly.type
_entity_poly.pdbx_seq_one_letter_code
_entity_poly.pdbx_strand_id
1 'polypeptide(L)' 'MPKPDNRKDNAVHLQQHINHTIANLNEAEEYLDEHADEISASEKQGIEAKNDNRRKSLKGFREEIQDESSK' A
#
# COMPACT_ATOMS: atom_id res chain seq x y z
N MET A 1 24.71 -18.19 17.73
CA MET A 1 24.49 -16.78 18.14
C MET A 1 23.13 -16.36 17.60
N PRO A 2 22.22 -15.80 18.42
CA PRO A 2 20.98 -15.26 17.88
C PRO A 2 21.36 -14.08 16.97
N LYS A 3 20.76 -14.01 15.78
CA LYS A 3 20.99 -12.89 14.85
C LYS A 3 20.66 -11.57 15.56
N PRO A 4 21.44 -10.50 15.33
CA PRO A 4 21.11 -9.19 15.87
C PRO A 4 19.72 -8.78 15.40
N ASP A 5 19.02 -8.02 16.23
CA ASP A 5 17.62 -7.67 16.05
C ASP A 5 17.36 -6.92 14.73
N ASN A 6 16.73 -7.60 13.76
CA ASN A 6 16.39 -7.06 12.44
C ASN A 6 15.17 -6.11 12.46
N ARG A 7 14.65 -5.76 13.64
CA ARG A 7 13.44 -4.92 13.79
C ARG A 7 13.56 -3.55 13.11
N LYS A 8 14.77 -2.98 13.10
CA LYS A 8 15.03 -1.72 12.38
C LYS A 8 14.96 -1.90 10.86
N ASP A 9 15.39 -3.05 10.35
CA ASP A 9 15.34 -3.34 8.91
C ASP A 9 13.89 -3.56 8.46
N ASN A 10 13.08 -4.23 9.28
CA ASN A 10 11.66 -4.43 9.01
C ASN A 10 10.89 -3.11 8.90
N ALA A 11 11.06 -2.18 9.86
CA ALA A 11 10.39 -0.88 9.81
C ALA A 11 10.77 -0.08 8.55
N VAL A 12 12.04 -0.15 8.11
CA VAL A 12 12.50 0.49 6.87
C VAL A 12 11.82 -0.14 5.64
N HIS A 13 11.75 -1.47 5.57
CA HIS A 13 11.08 -2.17 4.48
C HIS A 13 9.57 -1.90 4.45
N LEU A 14 8.91 -1.90 5.61
CA LEU A 14 7.49 -1.54 5.73
C LEU A 14 7.24 -0.11 5.26
N GLN A 15 8.10 0.84 5.62
CA GLN A 15 7.99 2.23 5.14
C GLN A 15 8.17 2.32 3.61
N GLN A 16 9.10 1.55 3.02
CA GLN A 16 9.25 1.45 1.56
C GLN A 16 7.98 0.90 0.90
N HIS A 17 7.40 -0.17 1.45
CA HIS A 17 6.15 -0.74 0.96
C HIS A 17 4.97 0.23 1.06
N ILE A 18 4.88 0.98 2.16
CA ILE A 18 3.88 2.04 2.34
C ILE A 18 4.04 3.10 1.23
N ASN A 19 5.26 3.60 1.01
CA ASN A 19 5.50 4.64 0.02
C ASN A 19 5.13 4.17 -1.40
N HIS A 20 5.54 2.96 -1.79
CA HIS A 20 5.18 2.39 -3.08
C HIS A 20 3.66 2.15 -3.21
N THR A 21 3.01 1.70 -2.13
CA THR A 21 1.56 1.43 -2.16
C THR A 21 0.76 2.73 -2.27
N ILE A 22 1.21 3.81 -1.61
CA ILE A 22 0.61 5.15 -1.76
C ILE A 22 0.81 5.69 -3.18
N ALA A 23 2.01 5.60 -3.73
CA ALA A 23 2.28 6.04 -5.11
C ALA A 23 1.38 5.30 -6.11
N ASN A 24 1.30 3.98 -6.02
CA ASN A 24 0.44 3.15 -6.88
C ASN A 24 -1.05 3.41 -6.68
N LEU A 25 -1.48 3.82 -5.47
CA LEU A 25 -2.86 4.18 -5.21
C LEU A 25 -3.19 5.51 -5.87
N ASN A 26 -2.33 6.53 -5.69
CA ASN A 26 -2.51 7.85 -6.28
C ASN A 26 -2.51 7.80 -7.81
N GLU A 27 -1.54 7.09 -8.41
CA GLU A 27 -1.48 6.91 -9.87
C GLU A 27 -2.73 6.22 -10.42
N ALA A 28 -3.27 5.23 -9.70
CA ALA A 28 -4.49 4.54 -10.11
C ALA A 28 -5.74 5.43 -9.95
N GLU A 29 -5.76 6.32 -8.97
CA GLU A 29 -6.84 7.30 -8.77
C GLU A 29 -6.80 8.40 -9.82
N GLU A 30 -5.61 8.91 -10.15
CA GLU A 30 -5.40 9.88 -11.23
C GLU A 30 -5.80 9.29 -12.58
N TYR A 31 -5.41 8.05 -12.88
CA TYR A 31 -5.86 7.36 -14.10
C TYR A 31 -7.38 7.24 -14.19
N LEU A 32 -8.07 6.94 -13.07
CA LEU A 32 -9.53 6.90 -13.05
C LEU A 32 -10.14 8.30 -13.21
N ASP A 33 -9.55 9.34 -12.63
CA ASP A 33 -10.04 10.71 -12.78
C ASP A 33 -9.95 11.19 -14.23
N GLU A 34 -8.85 10.86 -14.93
CA GLU A 34 -8.62 11.26 -16.32
C GLU A 34 -9.37 10.39 -17.34
N HIS A 35 -9.49 9.08 -17.11
CA HIS A 35 -9.91 8.12 -18.14
C HIS A 35 -11.15 7.29 -17.79
N ALA A 36 -11.84 7.53 -16.65
CA ALA A 36 -12.98 6.69 -16.25
C ALA A 36 -14.11 6.62 -17.28
N ASP A 37 -14.31 7.66 -18.08
CA ASP A 37 -15.34 7.71 -19.13
C ASP A 37 -14.90 7.00 -20.43
N GLU A 38 -13.60 6.73 -20.58
CA GLU A 38 -13.00 6.12 -21.78
C GLU A 38 -12.80 4.60 -21.62
N ILE A 39 -12.74 4.11 -20.38
CA ILE A 39 -12.52 2.69 -20.07
C ILE A 39 -13.81 1.92 -19.85
N SER A 40 -13.72 0.58 -19.93
CA SER A 40 -14.87 -0.27 -19.66
C SER A 40 -15.27 -0.26 -18.17
N ALA A 41 -16.56 -0.48 -17.88
CA ALA A 41 -17.04 -0.60 -16.50
C ALA A 41 -16.32 -1.72 -15.72
N SER A 42 -15.99 -2.83 -16.38
CA SER A 42 -15.25 -3.94 -15.76
C SER A 42 -13.81 -3.54 -15.39
N GLU A 43 -13.18 -2.73 -16.23
CA GLU A 43 -11.82 -2.25 -15.98
C GLU A 43 -11.81 -1.26 -14.82
N LYS A 44 -12.75 -0.29 -14.82
CA LYS A 44 -12.97 0.64 -13.71
C LYS A 44 -13.14 -0.09 -12.38
N GLN A 45 -14.06 -1.05 -12.32
CA GLN A 45 -14.30 -1.87 -11.12
C GLN A 45 -13.05 -2.65 -10.68
N GLY A 46 -12.25 -3.14 -11.62
CA GLY A 46 -11.00 -3.82 -11.34
C GLY A 46 -9.96 -2.90 -10.68
N ILE A 47 -9.86 -1.65 -11.14
CA ILE A 47 -8.96 -0.65 -10.57
C ILE A 47 -9.44 -0.24 -9.16
N GLU A 48 -10.74 0.04 -9.00
CA GLU A 48 -11.35 0.36 -7.70
C GLU A 48 -11.13 -0.76 -6.67
N ALA A 49 -11.35 -2.03 -7.05
CA ALA A 49 -11.12 -3.17 -6.17
C ALA A 49 -9.65 -3.32 -5.77
N LYS A 50 -8.71 -3.04 -6.68
CA LYS A 50 -7.27 -3.00 -6.34
C LYS A 50 -6.97 -1.86 -5.37
N ASN A 51 -7.56 -0.68 -5.56
CA ASN A 51 -7.39 0.46 -4.67
C ASN A 51 -7.90 0.17 -3.26
N ASP A 52 -9.05 -0.49 -3.12
CA ASP A 52 -9.56 -0.94 -1.82
C ASP A 52 -8.61 -1.90 -1.12
N ASN A 53 -8.00 -2.83 -1.86
CA ASN A 53 -7.00 -3.72 -1.30
C ASN A 53 -5.73 -2.98 -0.88
N ARG A 54 -5.26 -2.00 -1.66
CA ARG A 54 -4.13 -1.13 -1.28
C ARG A 54 -4.42 -0.38 0.03
N ARG A 55 -5.63 0.17 0.19
CA ARG A 55 -6.06 0.85 1.43
C ARG A 55 -6.03 -0.09 2.64
N LYS A 56 -6.47 -1.36 2.47
CA LYS A 56 -6.37 -2.39 3.52
C LYS A 56 -4.92 -2.74 3.84
N SER A 57 -4.05 -2.93 2.84
CA SER A 57 -2.63 -3.18 3.04
C SER A 57 -1.94 -2.04 3.78
N LEU A 58 -2.24 -0.78 3.43
CA LEU A 58 -1.71 0.40 4.14
C LEU A 58 -2.10 0.42 5.62
N LYS A 59 -3.33 0.01 5.94
CA LYS A 59 -3.75 -0.13 7.34
C LYS A 59 -2.91 -1.20 8.06
N GLY A 60 -2.74 -2.37 7.45
CA GLY A 60 -1.92 -3.45 8.02
C GLY A 60 -0.46 -3.04 8.23
N PHE A 61 0.17 -2.38 7.26
CA PHE A 61 1.55 -1.90 7.41
C PHE A 61 1.72 -0.88 8.54
N ARG A 62 0.72 0.00 8.73
CA ARG A 62 0.74 0.98 9.83
C ARG A 62 0.61 0.31 11.20
N GLU A 63 -0.26 -0.69 11.31
CA GLU A 63 -0.41 -1.50 12.52
C GLU A 63 0.88 -2.26 12.83
N GLU A 64 1.54 -2.83 11.81
CA GLU A 64 2.80 -3.56 11.97
C GLU A 64 3.95 -2.65 12.44
N ILE A 65 4.10 -1.46 11.85
CA ILE A 65 5.11 -0.47 12.29
C ILE A 65 4.88 -0.06 13.75
N GLN A 66 3.61 0.12 14.17
CA GLN A 66 3.27 0.48 15.54
C GLN A 66 3.64 -0.66 16.51
N ASP A 67 3.30 -1.89 16.16
CA ASP A 67 3.64 -3.08 16.93
C ASP A 67 5.17 -3.25 17.05
N GLU A 68 5.92 -3.05 15.97
CA GLU A 68 7.39 -3.11 15.98
C GLU A 68 8.03 -1.98 16.80
N SER A 69 7.41 -0.80 16.84
CA SER A 69 7.89 0.34 17.64
C SER A 69 7.59 0.19 19.13
N SER A 70 6.62 -0.65 19.50
CA SER A 70 6.19 -0.88 20.88
C SER A 70 6.83 -2.11 21.55
N LYS A 71 7.60 -2.91 20.81
CA LYS A 71 8.31 -4.12 21.27
C LYS A 71 9.81 -3.93 21.37
#